data_AF-A0A1E3YNL1-F1
#
_entry.id   AF-A0A1E3YNL1-F1
#
_cell.length_a   1.000
_cell.length_b   1.000
_cell.length_c   1.000
_cell.angle_alpha   90.00
_cell.angle_beta   90.00
_cell.angle_gamma   90.00
#
_symmetry.space_group_name_H-M   'P 1'
#
loop_
_entity.id
_entity.type
_entity.pdbx_description
1 polymer ?
#
loop_
_entity_poly.entity_id
_entity_poly.type
_entity_poly.pdbx_seq_one_letter_code
_entity_poly.pdbx_strand_id
1 'polypeptide(L)' 'MELDIRVVPPPEKHPTIFRTFDALAPGESFTLINDHDPFPLRHQFEATRTGKYSWHYAESGPTVWRVEIGKTA' A
#
# COMPACT_ATOMS: atom_id res chain seq x y z
N MET A 1 4.40 5.01 9.48
CA MET A 1 5.67 4.74 8.74
C MET A 1 5.45 5.06 7.27
N GLU A 2 6.46 5.53 6.53
CA GLU A 2 6.37 5.74 5.07
C GLU A 2 7.18 4.68 4.30
N LEU A 3 6.64 4.20 3.18
CA LEU A 3 7.28 3.27 2.25
C LEU A 3 7.30 3.90 0.85
N ASP A 4 8.47 4.40 0.44
CA ASP A 4 8.67 4.87 -0.95
C ASP A 4 8.98 3.70 -1.87
N ILE A 5 8.01 3.35 -2.72
CA ILE A 5 8.14 2.20 -3.62
C ILE A 5 8.78 2.57 -4.96
N ARG A 6 8.98 3.86 -5.24
CA ARG A 6 9.53 4.35 -6.51
C ARG A 6 10.98 3.93 -6.69
N VAL A 7 11.71 3.76 -5.58
CA VAL A 7 13.10 3.30 -5.56
C VAL A 7 13.26 1.78 -5.64
N VAL A 8 12.16 1.02 -5.55
CA VAL A 8 12.17 -0.45 -5.56
C VAL A 8 12.00 -0.95 -6.99
N PRO A 9 12.80 -1.94 -7.45
CA PRO A 9 12.65 -2.52 -8.79
C PRO A 9 11.23 -3.03 -9.05
N PRO A 10 10.67 -2.88 -10.27
CA PRO A 10 9.31 -3.32 -10.61
C PRO A 10 8.90 -4.72 -10.11
N PRO A 11 9.72 -5.79 -10.30
CA PRO A 11 9.33 -7.12 -9.83
C PRO A 11 9.27 -7.24 -8.30
N GLU A 12 9.94 -6.36 -7.56
CA GLU A 12 10.05 -6.39 -6.11
C GLU A 12 9.04 -5.47 -5.40
N LYS A 13 8.37 -4.57 -6.14
CA LYS A 13 7.42 -3.59 -5.58
C LYS A 13 6.30 -4.28 -4.81
N HIS A 14 5.50 -5.11 -5.49
CA HIS A 14 4.36 -5.79 -4.86
C HIS A 14 4.80 -6.71 -3.71
N PRO A 15 5.80 -7.60 -3.86
CA PRO A 15 6.29 -8.41 -2.75
C PRO A 15 6.70 -7.59 -1.52
N THR A 16 7.36 -6.45 -1.73
CA THR A 16 7.78 -5.57 -0.63
C THR A 16 6.60 -4.93 0.08
N ILE A 17 5.59 -4.47 -0.66
CA ILE A 17 4.38 -3.88 -0.08
C ILE A 17 3.60 -4.91 0.73
N PHE A 18 3.38 -6.11 0.18
CA PHE A 18 2.64 -7.16 0.89
C PHE A 18 3.39 -7.64 2.13
N ARG A 19 4.72 -7.83 2.05
CA ARG A 19 5.52 -8.17 3.24
C ARG A 19 5.42 -7.08 4.32
N THR A 20 5.44 -5.82 3.91
CA THR A 20 5.30 -4.67 4.84
C THR A 20 3.93 -4.69 5.52
N PHE A 21 2.86 -4.91 4.75
CA PHE A 21 1.50 -5.03 5.27
C PHE A 21 1.32 -6.24 6.20
N ASP A 22 1.81 -7.41 5.79
CA ASP A 22 1.61 -8.65 6.53
C ASP A 22 2.30 -8.59 7.91
N ALA A 23 3.39 -7.82 8.02
CA ALA A 23 4.14 -7.56 9.24
C ALA A 23 3.45 -6.58 10.22
N LEU A 24 2.42 -5.85 9.80
CA LEU A 24 1.68 -4.93 10.68
C LEU A 24 0.94 -5.70 11.78
N ALA A 25 0.90 -5.12 12.99
CA ALA A 25 -0.07 -5.50 14.00
C ALA A 25 -1.49 -5.01 13.61
N PRO A 26 -2.56 -5.66 14.11
CA PRO A 26 -3.92 -5.15 13.91
C PRO A 26 -4.05 -3.70 14.40
N GLY A 27 -4.65 -2.84 13.57
CA GLY A 27 -4.79 -1.41 13.82
C GLY A 27 -3.60 -0.54 13.37
N GLU A 28 -2.49 -1.12 12.93
CA GLU A 28 -1.35 -0.37 12.39
C GLU A 28 -1.49 -0.07 10.90
N SER A 29 -0.79 0.96 10.43
CA SER A 29 -0.75 1.38 9.03
C SER A 29 0.61 1.92 8.59
N PHE A 30 0.82 1.93 7.27
CA PHE A 30 1.93 2.64 6.63
C PHE A 30 1.42 3.43 5.41
N THR A 31 2.16 4.47 5.04
CA THR A 31 1.89 5.28 3.85
C THR A 31 2.76 4.80 2.69
N LEU A 32 2.14 4.26 1.65
CA LEU A 32 2.76 3.96 0.37
C LEU A 32 2.92 5.25 -0.44
N ILE A 33 4.15 5.53 -0.91
CA ILE A 33 4.44 6.61 -1.86
C ILE A 33 4.73 5.99 -3.22
N ASN A 34 3.95 6.35 -4.24
CA ASN A 34 4.06 5.82 -5.60
C ASN A 34 4.05 6.95 -6.65
N ASP A 35 4.55 6.66 -7.85
CA ASP A 35 4.59 7.59 -9.00
C ASP A 35 3.31 7.56 -9.86
N HIS A 36 2.38 6.65 -9.58
CA HIS A 36 1.07 6.54 -10.24
C HIS A 36 0.00 6.01 -9.28
N ASP A 37 -1.27 6.06 -9.69
CA ASP A 37 -2.38 5.49 -8.91
C ASP A 37 -2.16 3.98 -8.69
N PRO A 38 -2.04 3.51 -7.44
CA PRO A 38 -1.90 2.08 -7.12
C PRO A 38 -3.20 1.28 -7.25
N PHE A 39 -4.08 1.62 -8.20
CA PHE A 39 -5.35 0.93 -8.44
C PHE A 39 -5.19 -0.59 -8.66
N PRO A 40 -4.26 -1.09 -9.51
CA PRO A 40 -4.06 -2.54 -9.67
C PRO A 40 -3.66 -3.24 -8.36
N LEU A 41 -2.84 -2.57 -7.55
CA LEU A 41 -2.42 -3.06 -6.24
C LEU A 41 -3.61 -3.13 -5.27
N ARG A 42 -4.47 -2.10 -5.25
CA ARG A 42 -5.71 -2.10 -4.44
C ARG A 42 -6.59 -3.30 -4.78
N HIS A 43 -6.77 -3.59 -6.06
CA HIS A 43 -7.53 -4.76 -6.51
C HIS A 43 -6.91 -6.09 -6.02
N GLN A 44 -5.58 -6.18 -6.00
CA GLN A 44 -4.90 -7.36 -5.46
C GLN A 44 -5.10 -7.49 -3.94
N PHE A 45 -5.12 -6.38 -3.19
CA PHE A 45 -5.51 -6.38 -1.77
C PHE A 45 -6.94 -6.88 -1.58
N GLU A 46 -7.90 -6.37 -2.35
CA GLU A 46 -9.29 -6.79 -2.26
C GLU A 46 -9.47 -8.29 -2.52
N ALA A 47 -8.76 -8.84 -3.52
CA ALA A 47 -8.87 -10.25 -3.88
C ALA A 47 -8.20 -11.19 -2.86
N THR A 48 -7.22 -10.72 -2.09
CA THR A 48 -6.37 -11.62 -1.28
C THR A 48 -6.41 -11.34 0.22
N ARG A 49 -6.85 -10.15 0.63
CA ARG A 49 -6.95 -9.67 2.02
C ARG A 49 -8.34 -9.10 2.31
N THR A 50 -9.38 -9.60 1.64
CA THR A 50 -10.77 -9.13 1.78
C THR A 50 -11.16 -8.94 3.25
N GLY A 51 -11.63 -7.73 3.59
CA GLY A 51 -12.06 -7.39 4.94
C GLY A 51 -10.95 -7.27 6.00
N LYS A 52 -9.67 -7.38 5.63
CA LYS A 52 -8.53 -7.32 6.55
C LYS A 52 -7.66 -6.08 6.40
N TYR A 53 -8.00 -5.19 5.48
CA TYR A 53 -7.22 -3.99 5.17
C TYR A 53 -8.10 -2.74 5.12
N SER A 54 -7.50 -1.60 5.43
CA SER A 54 -8.00 -0.26 5.15
C SER A 54 -7.17 0.37 4.02
N TRP A 55 -7.79 1.28 3.27
CA TRP A 55 -7.17 1.97 2.15
C TRP A 55 -7.65 3.41 2.09
N HIS A 56 -6.75 4.35 2.31
CA HIS A 56 -7.05 5.77 2.32
C HIS A 56 -6.08 6.55 1.45
N TYR A 57 -6.59 7.29 0.47
CA TYR A 57 -5.76 8.19 -0.33
C TYR A 57 -5.48 9.47 0.48
N ALA A 58 -4.23 9.64 0.88
CA ALA A 58 -3.75 10.87 1.52
C ALA A 58 -3.37 11.93 0.48
N GLU A 59 -2.91 11.52 -0.70
CA GLU A 59 -2.57 12.39 -1.83
C GLU A 59 -2.87 11.66 -3.14
N SER A 60 -3.62 12.30 -4.05
CA SER A 60 -4.10 11.69 -5.30
C SER A 60 -3.50 12.34 -6.55
N GLY A 61 -2.17 12.42 -6.63
CA GLY A 61 -1.46 12.88 -7.82
C GLY A 61 -1.62 14.37 -8.14
N PRO A 62 -1.13 14.82 -9.31
CA PRO A 62 -0.56 14.02 -10.40
C PRO A 62 0.94 13.67 -10.22
N THR A 63 1.65 14.36 -9.33
CA THR A 63 3.10 14.20 -9.17
C THR A 63 3.48 13.07 -8.22
N VAL A 64 2.70 12.88 -7.16
CA VAL A 64 2.93 11.85 -6.15
C VAL A 64 1.58 11.28 -5.71
N TRP A 65 1.55 9.97 -5.49
CA TRP A 65 0.41 9.28 -4.91
C TRP A 65 0.80 8.77 -3.52
N ARG A 66 0.06 9.22 -2.50
CA ARG A 66 0.20 8.74 -1.12
C ARG A 66 -1.04 7.99 -0.71
N VAL A 67 -0.86 6.74 -0.32
CA VAL A 67 -1.95 5.89 0.16
C VAL A 67 -1.58 5.33 1.51
N GLU A 68 -2.40 5.61 2.51
CA GLU A 68 -2.34 4.90 3.78
C GLU A 68 -3.00 3.54 3.64
N ILE A 69 -2.23 2.49 3.95
CA ILE A 69 -2.66 1.09 3.93
C ILE A 69 -2.51 0.56 5.35
N GLY A 70 -3.62 0.13 5.94
CA GLY A 70 -3.65 -0.34 7.33
C GLY A 70 -4.25 -1.72 7.48
N LYS A 71 -3.85 -2.43 8.53
CA LYS A 71 -4.44 -3.72 8.91
C LYS A 71 -5.60 -3.47 9.85
N THR A 72 -6.77 -4.02 9.55
CA THR A 72 -7.95 -3.83 10.42
C THR A 72 -7.69 -4.45 11.80
N ALA A 73 -8.25 -3.85 12.86
CA ALA A 73 -8.18 -4.35 14.23
C ALA A 73 -8.95 -5.67 14.42
#